data_AF-A0A7S1ZZG2-F1
#
_entry.id   AF-A0A7S1ZZG2-F1
#
_cell.length_a   1.000
_cell.length_b   1.000
_cell.length_c   1.000
_cell.angle_alpha   90.00
_cell.angle_beta   90.00
_cell.angle_gamma   90.00
#
_symmetry.space_group_name_H-M   'P 1'
#
loop_
_entity.id
_entity.type
_entity.pdbx_description
1 polymer ?
#
loop_
_entity_poly.entity_id
_entity_poly.type
_entity_poly.pdbx_seq_one_letter_code
_entity_poly.pdbx_strand_id
1 'polypeptide(L)'
;GVFNLGGLGGLPFVGTSGFGAFLSHCPNSGKIFILFGPHVGISQEGVVGKVERIGVKKPSTSCGAAVGAYKALLAGADVTATSTSSDFQEEYIIENLKKKLLPMSEMEEKGADDATAFITKKMFDLVVELMLANISTAVAKDGFWTKVSEITLLGGIVINRGHGEAARGGEDYFQPLMFKVLNEEGESDLYADVFRDLPTPVKCYTVVQG
;
A
#
# COMPACT_ATOMS: atom_id res chain seq x y z
N GLY A 1 -11.14 13.08 12.85
CA GLY A 1 -10.99 13.33 11.40
C GLY A 1 -10.03 12.31 10.81
N VAL A 2 -9.95 12.21 9.49
CA VAL A 2 -9.00 11.31 8.81
C VAL A 2 -7.60 11.92 8.87
N PHE A 3 -6.59 11.10 9.17
CA PHE A 3 -5.17 11.48 9.10
C PHE A 3 -4.53 10.78 7.90
N ASN A 4 -3.92 11.52 6.99
CA ASN A 4 -3.29 10.95 5.80
C ASN A 4 -1.86 10.53 6.11
N LEU A 5 -1.61 9.22 6.09
CA LEU A 5 -0.29 8.64 6.35
C LEU A 5 0.52 8.38 5.06
N GLY A 6 -0.16 8.36 3.92
CA GLY A 6 0.38 7.89 2.64
C GLY A 6 1.27 8.89 1.88
N GLY A 7 1.74 8.43 0.73
CA GLY A 7 2.44 9.18 -0.30
C GLY A 7 2.43 8.40 -1.62
N LEU A 8 3.43 8.60 -2.50
CA LEU A 8 3.49 7.90 -3.79
C LEU A 8 3.39 6.38 -3.61
N GLY A 9 2.65 5.73 -4.51
CA GLY A 9 2.43 4.28 -4.48
C GLY A 9 1.58 3.77 -3.29
N GLY A 10 1.07 4.65 -2.42
CA GLY A 10 0.35 4.28 -1.20
C GLY A 10 1.25 4.00 0.00
N LEU A 11 2.57 4.25 -0.11
CA LEU A 11 3.52 4.01 0.98
C LEU A 11 3.32 5.02 2.12
N PRO A 12 3.40 4.61 3.39
CA PRO A 12 3.22 5.49 4.53
C PRO A 12 4.46 6.36 4.82
N PHE A 13 4.77 7.29 3.92
CA PHE A 13 5.93 8.19 3.97
C PHE A 13 5.86 9.26 5.08
N VAL A 14 4.78 9.29 5.87
CA VAL A 14 4.63 10.19 7.01
C VAL A 14 5.73 10.00 8.09
N GLY A 15 6.36 8.81 8.11
CA GLY A 15 7.45 8.46 9.00
C GLY A 15 7.07 8.44 10.49
N THR A 16 8.05 8.22 11.36
CA THR A 16 7.85 8.07 12.80
C THR A 16 7.27 9.33 13.47
N SER A 17 7.67 10.51 12.99
CA SER A 17 7.13 11.80 13.46
C SER A 17 5.65 11.97 13.12
N GLY A 18 5.29 11.71 11.87
CA GLY A 18 3.90 11.81 11.43
C GLY A 18 3.00 10.75 12.05
N PHE A 19 3.50 9.54 12.23
CA PHE A 19 2.79 8.49 12.97
C PHE A 19 2.60 8.88 14.43
N GLY A 20 3.61 9.47 15.08
CA GLY A 20 3.49 10.02 16.44
C GLY A 20 2.41 11.11 16.54
N ALA A 21 2.32 12.01 15.56
CA ALA A 21 1.28 13.03 15.50
C ALA A 21 -0.11 12.43 15.30
N PHE A 22 -0.24 11.43 14.44
CA PHE A 22 -1.49 10.69 14.26
C PHE A 22 -1.99 10.07 15.58
N LEU A 23 -1.10 9.40 16.31
CA LEU A 23 -1.40 8.73 17.57
C LEU A 23 -1.72 9.72 18.69
N SER A 24 -1.07 10.88 18.72
CA SER A 24 -1.32 11.91 19.75
C SER A 24 -2.72 12.52 19.64
N HIS A 25 -3.36 12.42 18.48
CA HIS A 25 -4.74 12.87 18.25
C HIS A 25 -5.79 11.79 18.59
N CYS A 26 -5.38 10.58 18.96
CA CYS A 26 -6.29 9.57 19.45
C CYS A 26 -6.88 10.01 20.80
N PRO A 27 -8.22 9.92 21.00
CA PRO A 27 -8.83 10.13 22.31
C PRO A 27 -8.24 9.19 23.38
N ASN A 28 -8.37 9.55 24.66
CA ASN A 28 -7.90 8.70 25.75
C ASN A 28 -8.62 7.35 25.73
N SER A 29 -7.85 6.27 25.86
CA SER A 29 -8.30 4.88 25.69
C SER A 29 -8.98 4.61 24.33
N GLY A 30 -8.68 5.45 23.33
CA GLY A 30 -9.27 5.38 22.01
C GLY A 30 -8.72 4.22 21.19
N LYS A 31 -9.50 3.84 20.17
CA LYS A 31 -9.13 2.84 19.18
C LYS A 31 -8.76 3.51 17.86
N ILE A 32 -7.81 2.92 17.16
CA ILE A 32 -7.30 3.42 15.89
C ILE A 32 -7.68 2.45 14.79
N PHE A 33 -8.11 2.98 13.65
CA PHE A 33 -8.34 2.19 12.45
C PHE A 33 -7.49 2.75 11.31
N ILE A 34 -6.68 1.90 10.69
CA ILE A 34 -5.81 2.25 9.56
C ILE A 34 -6.23 1.43 8.35
N LEU A 35 -6.77 2.10 7.35
CA LEU A 35 -6.96 1.56 6.00
C LEU A 35 -5.76 1.95 5.14
N PHE A 36 -5.10 0.99 4.52
CA PHE A 36 -3.88 1.26 3.76
C PHE A 36 -3.67 0.27 2.61
N GLY A 37 -2.86 0.68 1.63
CA GLY A 37 -2.61 -0.13 0.45
C GLY A 37 -2.16 0.67 -0.77
N PRO A 38 -1.55 0.01 -1.77
CA PRO A 38 -1.39 0.59 -3.08
C PRO A 38 -2.73 0.58 -3.83
N HIS A 39 -2.71 1.08 -5.05
CA HIS A 39 -3.85 1.02 -5.94
C HIS A 39 -3.45 0.59 -7.36
N VAL A 40 -4.43 0.13 -8.14
CA VAL A 40 -4.30 -0.17 -9.56
C VAL A 40 -5.57 0.22 -10.28
N GLY A 41 -5.45 0.76 -11.50
CA GLY A 41 -6.60 1.02 -12.36
C GLY A 41 -6.92 -0.19 -13.24
N ILE A 42 -8.21 -0.40 -13.51
CA ILE A 42 -8.68 -1.27 -14.58
C ILE A 42 -9.56 -0.44 -15.51
N SER A 43 -9.18 -0.36 -16.79
CA SER A 43 -9.92 0.41 -17.80
C SER A 43 -11.27 -0.26 -18.11
N GLN A 44 -12.13 0.43 -18.84
CA GLN A 44 -13.41 -0.16 -19.28
C GLN A 44 -13.20 -1.35 -20.22
N GLU A 45 -12.11 -1.36 -20.98
CA GLU A 45 -11.69 -2.49 -21.82
C GLU A 45 -11.00 -3.61 -21.02
N GLY A 46 -10.85 -3.46 -19.70
CA GLY A 46 -10.25 -4.47 -18.84
C GLY A 46 -8.73 -4.41 -18.72
N VAL A 47 -8.09 -3.37 -19.26
CA VAL A 47 -6.61 -3.23 -19.21
C VAL A 47 -6.17 -2.87 -17.80
N VAL A 48 -5.29 -3.68 -17.21
CA VAL A 48 -4.75 -3.47 -15.86
C VAL A 48 -3.64 -2.43 -15.92
N GLY A 49 -3.62 -1.52 -14.93
CA GLY A 49 -2.69 -0.40 -14.91
C GLY A 49 -3.20 0.85 -15.61
N LYS A 50 -4.44 0.84 -16.12
CA LYS A 50 -5.04 1.94 -16.88
C LYS A 50 -6.40 2.31 -16.33
N VAL A 51 -6.76 3.58 -16.46
CA VAL A 51 -8.07 4.09 -16.06
C VAL A 51 -8.46 5.32 -16.88
N GLU A 52 -9.72 5.41 -17.23
CA GLU A 52 -10.36 6.60 -17.79
C GLU A 52 -10.46 7.68 -16.71
N ARG A 53 -10.16 8.93 -17.08
CA ARG A 53 -10.23 10.07 -16.17
C ARG A 53 -11.05 11.18 -16.83
N ILE A 54 -11.84 11.88 -16.02
CA ILE A 54 -12.62 13.05 -16.46
C ILE A 54 -11.66 14.08 -17.08
N GLY A 55 -11.98 14.56 -18.28
CA GLY A 55 -11.16 15.52 -19.02
C GLY A 55 -9.93 14.92 -19.73
N VAL A 56 -9.70 13.60 -19.67
CA VAL A 56 -8.59 12.93 -20.38
C VAL A 56 -9.14 12.05 -21.50
N LYS A 57 -8.74 12.34 -22.75
CA LYS A 57 -9.27 11.67 -23.95
C LYS A 57 -8.98 10.17 -24.06
N LYS A 58 -7.94 9.66 -23.40
CA LYS A 58 -7.51 8.25 -23.46
C LYS A 58 -7.20 7.73 -22.05
N PRO A 59 -7.40 6.42 -21.77
CA PRO A 59 -6.99 5.83 -20.51
C PRO A 59 -5.53 6.13 -20.16
N SER A 60 -5.29 6.51 -18.92
CA SER A 60 -3.97 6.89 -18.40
C SER A 60 -3.51 5.92 -17.31
N THR A 61 -2.22 5.96 -16.99
CA THR A 61 -1.60 4.99 -16.06
C THR A 61 -2.14 5.11 -14.63
N SER A 62 -2.29 3.98 -13.93
CA SER A 62 -2.76 3.89 -12.56
C SER A 62 -2.32 2.55 -11.91
N CYS A 63 -1.43 2.50 -10.92
CA CYS A 63 -0.71 3.60 -10.29
C CYS A 63 0.49 4.07 -11.13
N GLY A 64 0.64 5.39 -11.28
CA GLY A 64 1.76 6.00 -12.00
C GLY A 64 3.13 5.65 -11.41
N ALA A 65 3.27 5.72 -10.08
CA ALA A 65 4.52 5.42 -9.36
C ALA A 65 4.93 3.94 -9.52
N ALA A 66 4.01 3.00 -9.27
CA ALA A 66 4.31 1.58 -9.39
C ALA A 66 4.74 1.19 -10.82
N VAL A 67 4.01 1.67 -11.84
CA VAL A 67 4.31 1.39 -13.25
C VAL A 67 5.56 2.16 -13.71
N GLY A 68 5.78 3.37 -13.20
CA GLY A 68 6.97 4.19 -13.46
C GLY A 68 8.23 3.51 -12.96
N ALA A 69 8.25 3.15 -11.68
CA ALA A 69 9.33 2.40 -11.06
C ALA A 69 9.62 1.08 -11.79
N TYR A 70 8.58 0.32 -12.14
CA TYR A 70 8.76 -0.93 -12.90
C TYR A 70 9.44 -0.69 -14.26
N LYS A 71 8.99 0.32 -15.02
CA LYS A 71 9.60 0.67 -16.30
C LYS A 71 11.04 1.15 -16.15
N ALA A 72 11.34 1.92 -15.09
CA ALA A 72 12.70 2.34 -14.79
C ALA A 72 13.60 1.12 -14.56
N LEU A 73 13.14 0.13 -13.78
CA LEU A 73 13.88 -1.10 -13.52
C LEU A 73 14.10 -1.96 -14.79
N LEU A 74 13.09 -2.09 -15.66
CA LEU A 74 13.26 -2.74 -16.96
C LEU A 74 14.28 -2.02 -17.85
N ALA A 75 14.37 -0.69 -17.73
CA ALA A 75 15.38 0.12 -18.42
C ALA A 75 16.76 0.08 -17.75
N GLY A 76 16.94 -0.72 -16.69
CA GLY A 76 18.22 -0.90 -15.99
C GLY A 76 18.51 0.16 -14.93
N ALA A 77 17.49 0.86 -14.42
CA ALA A 77 17.67 1.82 -13.34
C ALA A 77 18.34 1.18 -12.11
N ASP A 78 19.38 1.85 -11.61
CA ASP A 78 20.06 1.52 -10.37
C ASP A 78 20.15 2.78 -9.52
N VAL A 79 19.08 3.03 -8.78
CA VAL A 79 18.90 4.24 -7.97
C VAL A 79 19.01 3.85 -6.51
N THR A 80 19.78 4.66 -5.77
CA THR A 80 19.82 4.63 -4.30
C THR A 80 19.07 5.85 -3.81
N ALA A 81 18.00 5.67 -3.05
CA ALA A 81 17.18 6.78 -2.58
C ALA A 81 17.98 7.67 -1.63
N THR A 82 17.96 8.98 -1.88
CA THR A 82 18.67 9.96 -1.03
C THR A 82 17.68 10.96 -0.44
N SER A 83 17.76 11.22 0.87
CA SER A 83 16.83 12.13 1.54
C SER A 83 16.93 13.59 1.06
N THR A 84 17.98 13.92 0.30
CA THR A 84 18.17 15.23 -0.34
C THR A 84 17.52 15.32 -1.72
N SER A 85 17.10 14.21 -2.32
CA SER A 85 16.44 14.22 -3.62
C SER A 85 15.02 14.79 -3.51
N SER A 86 14.67 15.66 -4.46
CA SER A 86 13.29 16.13 -4.62
C SER A 86 12.33 15.03 -5.07
N ASP A 87 12.85 13.92 -5.60
CA ASP A 87 12.08 12.75 -6.08
C ASP A 87 12.24 11.53 -5.16
N PHE A 88 12.66 11.75 -3.91
CA PHE A 88 12.98 10.70 -2.93
C PHE A 88 11.93 9.59 -2.83
N GLN A 89 10.62 9.91 -2.91
CA GLN A 89 9.58 8.90 -2.79
C GLN A 89 9.57 7.91 -3.97
N GLU A 90 9.76 8.38 -5.20
CA GLU A 90 9.85 7.50 -6.37
C GLU A 90 11.17 6.72 -6.35
N GLU A 91 12.29 7.37 -6.01
CA GLU A 91 13.59 6.70 -5.85
C GLU A 91 13.53 5.57 -4.80
N TYR A 92 12.85 5.82 -3.68
CA TYR A 92 12.62 4.81 -2.63
C TYR A 92 11.81 3.63 -3.16
N ILE A 93 10.78 3.89 -3.98
CA ILE A 93 9.97 2.84 -4.60
C ILE A 93 10.85 2.02 -5.56
N ILE A 94 11.63 2.65 -6.44
CA ILE A 94 12.53 1.97 -7.39
C ILE A 94 13.52 1.08 -6.65
N GLU A 95 14.24 1.64 -5.66
CA GLU A 95 15.28 0.93 -4.90
C GLU A 95 14.70 -0.29 -4.18
N ASN A 96 13.58 -0.13 -3.47
CA ASN A 96 13.02 -1.21 -2.66
C ASN A 96 12.18 -2.20 -3.46
N LEU A 97 11.57 -1.77 -4.57
CA LEU A 97 10.94 -2.68 -5.51
C LEU A 97 12.00 -3.59 -6.16
N LYS A 98 13.15 -3.06 -6.59
CA LYS A 98 14.27 -3.86 -7.15
C LYS A 98 14.63 -5.05 -6.27
N LYS A 99 14.76 -4.83 -4.95
CA LYS A 99 15.07 -5.89 -3.96
C LYS A 99 14.03 -7.03 -3.93
N LYS A 100 12.78 -6.76 -4.32
CA LYS A 100 11.68 -7.73 -4.34
C LYS A 100 11.46 -8.43 -5.68
N LEU A 101 12.07 -7.95 -6.76
CA LEU A 101 11.84 -8.47 -8.13
C LEU A 101 12.95 -9.41 -8.63
N LEU A 102 14.00 -9.65 -7.85
CA LEU A 102 15.11 -10.48 -8.31
C LEU A 102 14.84 -11.99 -8.08
N PRO A 103 15.02 -12.84 -9.11
CA PRO A 103 15.53 -12.50 -10.45
C PRO A 103 14.45 -11.98 -11.42
N MET A 104 14.75 -10.87 -12.10
CA MET A 104 13.87 -10.19 -13.07
C MET A 104 13.37 -11.08 -14.22
N SER A 105 14.02 -12.24 -14.45
CA SER A 105 13.61 -13.23 -15.46
C SER A 105 12.19 -13.76 -15.24
N GLU A 106 11.68 -13.77 -14.02
CA GLU A 106 10.28 -14.19 -13.74
C GLU A 106 9.22 -13.16 -14.22
N MET A 107 9.65 -11.99 -14.67
CA MET A 107 8.78 -10.90 -15.14
C MET A 107 8.54 -10.91 -16.63
N GLU A 108 9.57 -11.25 -17.41
CA GLU A 108 9.57 -11.12 -18.87
C GLU A 108 8.61 -12.13 -19.54
N GLU A 109 8.25 -13.20 -18.84
CA GLU A 109 7.33 -14.24 -19.31
C GLU A 109 5.84 -13.91 -19.12
N LYS A 110 5.50 -12.81 -18.42
CA LYS A 110 4.11 -12.45 -18.10
C LYS A 110 3.51 -11.49 -19.12
N GLY A 111 2.21 -11.64 -19.39
CA GLY A 111 1.45 -10.64 -20.13
C GLY A 111 1.47 -9.28 -19.42
N ALA A 112 1.22 -8.18 -20.15
CA ALA A 112 1.31 -6.82 -19.60
C ALA A 112 0.40 -6.59 -18.38
N ASP A 113 -0.81 -7.17 -18.40
CA ASP A 113 -1.76 -7.09 -17.29
C ASP A 113 -1.26 -7.88 -16.07
N ASP A 114 -0.77 -9.10 -16.27
CA ASP A 114 -0.21 -9.96 -15.21
C ASP A 114 1.02 -9.34 -14.56
N ALA A 115 1.90 -8.74 -15.37
CA ALA A 115 3.07 -8.03 -14.88
C ALA A 115 2.63 -6.85 -13.99
N THR A 116 1.64 -6.06 -14.44
CA THR A 116 1.15 -4.92 -13.65
C THR A 116 0.48 -5.37 -12.35
N ALA A 117 -0.38 -6.40 -12.40
CA ALA A 117 -0.99 -6.96 -11.19
C ALA A 117 0.06 -7.51 -10.21
N PHE A 118 1.11 -8.15 -10.74
CA PHE A 118 2.22 -8.63 -9.93
C PHE A 118 2.97 -7.49 -9.26
N ILE A 119 3.31 -6.42 -9.99
CA ILE A 119 3.96 -5.24 -9.43
C ILE A 119 3.09 -4.59 -8.36
N THR A 120 1.79 -4.45 -8.57
CA THR A 120 0.87 -3.93 -7.54
C THR A 120 0.90 -4.77 -6.26
N LYS A 121 0.97 -6.10 -6.36
CA LYS A 121 1.14 -6.98 -5.18
C LYS A 121 2.48 -6.77 -4.47
N LYS A 122 3.56 -6.55 -5.22
CA LYS A 122 4.87 -6.20 -4.63
C LYS A 122 4.90 -4.81 -4.01
N MET A 123 4.13 -3.87 -4.53
CA MET A 123 3.89 -2.60 -3.87
C MET A 123 3.13 -2.77 -2.55
N PHE A 124 2.15 -3.69 -2.49
CA PHE A 124 1.47 -4.00 -1.24
C PHE A 124 2.45 -4.53 -0.18
N ASP A 125 3.39 -5.40 -0.56
CA ASP A 125 4.46 -5.84 0.34
C ASP A 125 5.26 -4.66 0.91
N LEU A 126 5.67 -3.70 0.07
CA LEU A 126 6.41 -2.51 0.51
C LEU A 126 5.59 -1.64 1.46
N VAL A 127 4.32 -1.42 1.12
CA VAL A 127 3.38 -0.62 1.90
C VAL A 127 3.18 -1.24 3.28
N VAL A 128 2.99 -2.56 3.37
CA VAL A 128 2.88 -3.27 4.66
C VAL A 128 4.17 -3.17 5.45
N GLU A 129 5.32 -3.46 4.85
CA GLU A 129 6.61 -3.43 5.57
C GLU A 129 6.90 -2.05 6.18
N LEU A 130 6.68 -0.97 5.44
CA LEU A 130 6.88 0.38 5.97
C LEU A 130 5.80 0.76 7.01
N MET A 131 4.55 0.31 6.83
CA MET A 131 3.49 0.51 7.81
C MET A 131 3.82 -0.16 9.14
N LEU A 132 4.21 -1.44 9.11
CA LEU A 132 4.55 -2.19 10.30
C LEU A 132 5.80 -1.63 10.98
N ALA A 133 6.81 -1.16 10.24
CA ALA A 133 7.98 -0.50 10.82
C ALA A 133 7.60 0.78 11.59
N ASN A 134 6.70 1.61 11.03
CA ASN A 134 6.18 2.79 11.72
C ASN A 134 5.40 2.43 12.99
N ILE A 135 4.56 1.38 12.92
CA ILE A 135 3.78 0.89 14.06
C ILE A 135 4.70 0.32 15.14
N SER A 136 5.63 -0.58 14.81
CA SER A 136 6.61 -1.15 15.74
C SER A 136 7.36 -0.06 16.49
N THR A 137 7.81 0.98 15.79
CA THR A 137 8.51 2.11 16.41
C THR A 137 7.61 2.90 17.37
N ALA A 138 6.31 2.99 17.08
CA ALA A 138 5.37 3.72 17.91
C ALA A 138 4.95 2.93 19.17
N VAL A 139 4.64 1.64 19.02
CA VAL A 139 4.16 0.80 20.12
C VAL A 139 5.27 0.47 21.12
N ALA A 140 6.53 0.52 20.69
CA ALA A 140 7.70 0.35 21.57
C ALA A 140 7.96 1.55 22.50
N LYS A 141 7.20 2.65 22.39
CA LYS A 141 7.34 3.80 23.30
C LYS A 141 6.62 3.53 24.62
N ASP A 142 7.31 3.81 25.72
CA ASP A 142 6.76 3.65 27.06
C ASP A 142 5.40 4.33 27.22
N GLY A 143 4.45 3.58 27.76
CA GLY A 143 3.10 4.06 28.02
C GLY A 143 2.23 4.25 26.78
N PHE A 144 2.64 3.76 25.59
CA PHE A 144 1.82 3.85 24.38
C PHE A 144 0.39 3.32 24.61
N TRP A 145 0.27 2.12 25.18
CA TRP A 145 -1.01 1.44 25.45
C TRP A 145 -1.86 2.12 26.54
N THR A 146 -1.30 3.07 27.30
CA THR A 146 -2.09 3.84 28.28
C THR A 146 -3.04 4.84 27.63
N LYS A 147 -2.74 5.26 26.39
CA LYS A 147 -3.54 6.23 25.63
C LYS A 147 -4.33 5.58 24.51
N VAL A 148 -3.74 4.63 23.80
CA VAL A 148 -4.37 3.90 22.71
C VAL A 148 -4.65 2.48 23.18
N SER A 149 -5.91 2.03 23.11
CA SER A 149 -6.27 0.67 23.56
C SER A 149 -6.15 -0.37 22.45
N GLU A 150 -6.20 0.05 21.19
CA GLU A 150 -6.25 -0.85 20.04
C GLU A 150 -5.80 -0.15 18.75
N ILE A 151 -5.08 -0.87 17.90
CA ILE A 151 -4.83 -0.52 16.50
C ILE A 151 -5.41 -1.62 15.61
N THR A 152 -6.41 -1.27 14.82
CA THR A 152 -6.98 -2.11 13.76
C THR A 152 -6.34 -1.75 12.42
N LEU A 153 -5.84 -2.74 11.70
CA LEU A 153 -5.16 -2.62 10.42
C LEU A 153 -5.96 -3.35 9.34
N LEU A 154 -6.49 -2.62 8.36
CA LEU A 154 -7.08 -3.17 7.14
C LEU A 154 -6.19 -2.83 5.94
N GLY A 155 -5.41 -3.81 5.49
CA GLY A 155 -4.50 -3.69 4.36
C GLY A 155 -5.08 -4.36 3.12
N GLY A 156 -4.95 -3.73 1.95
CA GLY A 156 -5.40 -4.33 0.69
C GLY A 156 -4.97 -3.56 -0.54
N ILE A 157 -5.60 -3.84 -1.68
CA ILE A 157 -5.38 -3.13 -2.94
C ILE A 157 -6.67 -2.39 -3.32
N VAL A 158 -6.57 -1.08 -3.51
CA VAL A 158 -7.66 -0.30 -4.11
C VAL A 158 -7.66 -0.52 -5.62
N ILE A 159 -8.80 -0.90 -6.18
CA ILE A 159 -8.97 -1.12 -7.62
C ILE A 159 -9.84 0.01 -8.16
N ASN A 160 -9.23 0.94 -8.86
CA ASN A 160 -9.93 2.07 -9.44
C ASN A 160 -10.59 1.69 -10.77
N ARG A 161 -11.85 2.08 -10.93
CA ARG A 161 -12.60 1.93 -12.18
C ARG A 161 -12.70 3.26 -12.91
N GLY A 162 -12.79 3.18 -14.22
CA GLY A 162 -12.82 4.35 -15.11
C GLY A 162 -14.03 5.24 -14.92
N HIS A 163 -13.80 6.53 -14.71
CA HIS A 163 -14.80 7.60 -14.78
C HIS A 163 -14.32 8.61 -15.84
N GLY A 164 -14.98 8.69 -17.00
CA GLY A 164 -14.56 9.55 -18.11
C GLY A 164 -15.74 10.09 -18.91
N GLU A 165 -15.51 11.05 -19.81
CA GLU A 165 -16.59 11.66 -20.62
C GLU A 165 -17.40 10.64 -21.42
N ALA A 166 -16.76 9.54 -21.87
CA ALA A 166 -17.38 8.47 -22.64
C ALA A 166 -17.79 7.24 -21.79
N ALA A 167 -17.51 7.24 -20.48
CA ALA A 167 -17.71 6.08 -19.62
C ALA A 167 -18.51 6.45 -18.37
N ARG A 168 -19.64 5.78 -18.14
CA ARG A 168 -20.60 6.07 -17.04
C ARG A 168 -19.99 5.98 -15.63
N GLY A 169 -18.77 5.46 -15.48
CA GLY A 169 -18.20 5.15 -14.17
C GLY A 169 -18.51 3.73 -13.75
N GLY A 170 -17.58 3.08 -13.04
CA GLY A 170 -17.88 1.92 -12.20
C GLY A 170 -17.59 2.26 -10.74
N GLU A 171 -18.13 1.49 -9.80
CA GLU A 171 -17.69 1.61 -8.40
C GLU A 171 -16.26 1.09 -8.26
N ASP A 172 -15.45 1.77 -7.44
CA ASP A 172 -14.14 1.27 -7.06
C ASP A 172 -14.29 0.05 -6.14
N TYR A 173 -13.31 -0.85 -6.22
CA TYR A 173 -13.27 -2.05 -5.39
C TYR A 173 -12.08 -2.00 -4.43
N PHE A 174 -12.15 -2.81 -3.39
CA PHE A 174 -11.03 -3.04 -2.48
C PHE A 174 -10.81 -4.54 -2.34
N GLN A 175 -9.60 -5.01 -2.63
CA GLN A 175 -9.19 -6.38 -2.37
C GLN A 175 -8.50 -6.43 -1.00
N PRO A 176 -9.16 -6.93 0.06
CA PRO A 176 -8.50 -7.07 1.36
C PRO A 176 -7.43 -8.16 1.26
N LEU A 177 -6.26 -7.88 1.83
CA LEU A 177 -5.13 -8.81 1.90
C LEU A 177 -4.56 -8.96 3.32
N MET A 178 -5.05 -8.17 4.27
CA MET A 178 -4.66 -8.21 5.67
C MET A 178 -5.78 -7.58 6.51
N PHE A 179 -6.18 -8.24 7.59
CA PHE A 179 -7.03 -7.63 8.60
C PHE A 179 -6.63 -8.07 10.00
N LYS A 180 -6.11 -7.14 10.81
CA LYS A 180 -5.49 -7.45 12.10
C LYS A 180 -5.87 -6.45 13.16
N VAL A 181 -5.81 -6.90 14.40
CA VAL A 181 -5.93 -6.07 15.59
C VAL A 181 -4.66 -6.22 16.43
N LEU A 182 -4.16 -5.11 16.93
CA LEU A 182 -3.05 -5.04 17.88
C LEU A 182 -3.50 -4.33 19.15
N ASN A 183 -3.14 -4.91 20.28
CA ASN A 183 -3.33 -4.32 21.60
C ASN A 183 -2.11 -4.65 22.49
N GLU A 184 -2.20 -4.30 23.78
CA GLU A 184 -1.13 -4.58 24.76
C GLU A 184 -0.84 -6.08 24.93
N GLU A 185 -1.84 -6.94 24.70
CA GLU A 185 -1.73 -8.40 24.87
C GLU A 185 -1.10 -9.08 23.65
N GLY A 186 -1.11 -8.43 22.48
CA GLY A 186 -0.48 -8.94 21.27
C GLY A 186 -1.23 -8.62 19.99
N GLU A 187 -1.04 -9.48 18.99
CA GLU A 187 -1.64 -9.38 17.65
C GLU A 187 -2.70 -10.49 17.46
N SER A 188 -3.83 -10.14 16.85
CA SER A 188 -4.87 -11.08 16.41
C SER A 188 -5.14 -10.89 14.91
N ASP A 189 -5.20 -12.00 14.17
CA ASP A 189 -5.58 -12.01 12.76
C ASP A 189 -7.08 -12.24 12.63
N LEU A 190 -7.77 -11.30 11.97
CA LEU A 190 -9.22 -11.31 11.78
C LEU A 190 -9.61 -11.63 10.33
N TYR A 191 -8.65 -11.89 9.44
CA TYR A 191 -8.93 -12.01 8.01
C TYR A 191 -9.91 -13.15 7.73
N ALA A 192 -9.63 -14.34 8.26
CA ALA A 192 -10.48 -15.51 8.02
C ALA A 192 -11.87 -15.37 8.66
N ASP A 193 -12.00 -14.63 9.76
CA ASP A 193 -13.29 -14.45 10.42
C ASP A 193 -14.23 -13.55 9.61
N VAL A 194 -13.67 -12.51 8.99
CA VAL A 194 -14.40 -11.45 8.30
C VAL A 194 -14.49 -11.66 6.78
N PHE A 195 -13.43 -12.16 6.15
CA PHE A 195 -13.31 -12.35 4.70
C PHE A 195 -13.23 -13.82 4.30
N ARG A 196 -13.93 -14.70 5.02
CA ARG A 196 -13.92 -16.17 4.80
C ARG A 196 -14.31 -16.61 3.39
N ASP A 197 -15.07 -15.78 2.69
CA ASP A 197 -15.55 -15.98 1.33
C ASP A 197 -14.53 -15.58 0.26
N LEU A 198 -13.44 -14.90 0.66
CA LEU A 198 -12.34 -14.53 -0.19
C LEU A 198 -11.16 -15.49 -0.03
N PRO A 199 -10.32 -15.66 -1.08
CA PRO A 199 -9.10 -16.47 -0.97
C PRO A 199 -8.19 -15.95 0.15
N THR A 200 -7.73 -16.86 1.01
CA THR A 200 -6.77 -16.53 2.06
C THR A 200 -5.47 -15.99 1.44
N PRO A 201 -4.99 -14.81 1.87
CA PRO A 201 -3.69 -14.29 1.46
C PRO A 201 -2.57 -15.27 1.81
N VAL A 202 -1.70 -15.57 0.84
CA VAL A 202 -0.62 -16.56 1.01
C VAL A 202 0.47 -16.09 1.97
N LYS A 203 0.60 -14.77 2.17
CA LYS A 203 1.62 -14.17 3.02
C LYS A 203 1.00 -13.63 4.31
N CYS A 204 1.54 -14.08 5.45
CA CYS A 204 1.24 -13.51 6.75
C CYS A 204 2.28 -12.44 7.08
N TYR A 205 1.82 -11.28 7.54
CA TYR A 205 2.67 -10.18 8.01
C TYR A 205 2.50 -10.08 9.53
N THR A 206 3.58 -9.93 10.27
CA THR A 206 3.55 -9.86 11.73
C THR A 206 4.25 -8.59 12.20
N VAL A 207 3.69 -7.92 13.19
CA VAL A 207 4.41 -6.85 13.89
C VAL A 207 5.45 -7.47 14.81
N VAL A 208 6.73 -7.18 14.57
CA VAL A 208 7.77 -7.52 15.54
C VAL A 208 7.59 -6.58 16.72
N GLN A 209 7.10 -7.11 17.84
CA GLN A 209 7.20 -6.46 19.14
C GLN A 209 8.63 -6.70 19.63
N GLY A 210 9.39 -5.62 19.81
CA GLY A 210 10.74 -5.65 20.37
C GLY A 210 10.72 -5.78 21.89
#